data_AF-A0A9P1KJV9-F1
#
_entry.id   AF-A0A9P1KJV9-F1
#
_cell.length_a   1.000
_cell.length_b   1.000
_cell.length_c   1.000
_cell.angle_alpha   90.00
_cell.angle_beta   90.00
_cell.angle_gamma   90.00
#
_symmetry.space_group_name_H-M   'P 1'
#
loop_
_entity.id
_entity.type
_entity.pdbx_description
1 polymer ?
#
loop_
_entity_poly.entity_id
_entity_poly.type
_entity_poly.pdbx_seq_one_letter_code
_entity_poly.pdbx_strand_id
1 'polypeptide(L)'
;MQRIETIDLGFPIGLVDDISEFISHYTTYLNAGDVVVLYTDGITEAENADQLHYGVVRLCEVVAENRHLTAAEIRQSIINDVMEYIGDHQVHDDMTMLVCKQR
;
A
#
# COMPACT_ATOMS: atom_id res chain seq x y z
N MET A 1 -13.33 5.86 -0.10
CA MET A 1 -11.89 5.55 -0.06
C MET A 1 -11.18 6.51 -0.97
N GLN A 2 -10.02 7.01 -0.56
CA GLN A 2 -9.18 7.93 -1.34
C GLN A 2 -7.87 7.23 -1.68
N ARG A 3 -7.39 7.37 -2.92
CA ARG A 3 -6.08 6.91 -3.37
C ARG A 3 -5.20 8.12 -3.69
N ILE A 4 -3.93 8.02 -3.33
CA ILE A 4 -2.92 9.06 -3.56
C ILE A 4 -1.77 8.37 -4.28
N GLU A 5 -1.60 8.66 -5.57
CA GLU A 5 -0.47 8.18 -6.35
C GLU A 5 0.76 9.04 -6.01
N THR A 6 1.78 8.42 -5.40
CA THR A 6 2.97 9.15 -4.94
C THR A 6 3.96 9.44 -6.06
N ILE A 7 3.84 8.75 -7.20
CA ILE A 7 4.69 8.95 -8.38
C ILE A 7 4.56 10.37 -8.95
N ASP A 8 3.41 11.01 -8.77
CA ASP A 8 3.16 12.38 -9.20
C ASP A 8 3.66 13.43 -8.19
N LEU A 9 4.20 13.00 -7.04
CA LEU A 9 4.64 13.87 -5.95
C LEU A 9 6.17 13.98 -5.84
N GLY A 10 6.92 13.27 -6.65
CA GLY A 10 8.37 13.24 -6.54
C GLY A 10 9.06 12.60 -7.72
N PHE A 11 10.39 12.49 -7.60
CA PHE A 11 11.23 11.79 -8.56
C PHE A 11 12.10 10.77 -7.81
N PRO A 12 12.44 9.62 -8.42
CA PRO A 12 13.31 8.66 -7.77
C PRO A 12 14.64 9.29 -7.36
N ILE A 13 14.97 9.16 -6.08
CA ILE A 13 16.18 9.74 -5.50
C ILE A 13 17.42 9.05 -6.12
N GLY A 14 18.42 9.84 -6.51
CA GLY A 14 19.69 9.34 -7.04
C GLY A 14 19.76 9.20 -8.56
N LEU A 15 18.67 9.52 -9.30
CA LEU A 15 18.71 9.59 -10.76
C LEU A 15 19.27 10.92 -11.29
N VAL A 16 19.12 12.01 -10.53
CA VAL A 16 19.66 13.33 -10.83
C VAL A 16 20.18 13.99 -9.56
N ASP A 17 21.08 14.97 -9.70
CA ASP A 17 21.74 15.62 -8.56
C ASP A 17 20.81 16.51 -7.73
N ASP A 18 19.82 17.15 -8.38
CA ASP A 18 18.84 18.00 -7.73
C ASP A 18 17.43 17.61 -8.19
N ILE A 19 16.62 17.13 -7.25
CA ILE A 19 15.23 16.76 -7.49
C ILE A 19 14.23 17.81 -6.98
N SER A 20 14.70 18.96 -6.47
CA SER A 20 13.87 19.95 -5.77
C SER A 20 12.70 20.45 -6.62
N GLU A 21 12.86 20.53 -7.93
CA GLU A 21 11.80 20.96 -8.86
C GLU A 21 10.72 19.89 -9.09
N PHE A 22 11.00 18.62 -8.77
CA PHE A 22 10.06 17.51 -8.91
C PHE A 22 9.32 17.18 -7.60
N ILE A 23 9.76 17.75 -6.47
CA ILE A 23 9.14 17.48 -5.18
C ILE A 23 7.85 18.27 -5.04
N SER A 24 6.75 17.55 -4.85
CA SER A 24 5.47 18.08 -4.43
C SER A 24 5.01 17.38 -3.14
N HIS A 25 3.94 17.87 -2.54
CA HIS A 25 3.35 17.25 -1.36
C HIS A 25 1.85 17.23 -1.45
N TYR A 26 1.25 16.25 -0.78
CA TYR A 26 -0.18 16.13 -0.61
C TYR A 26 -0.53 16.20 0.87
N THR A 27 -1.47 17.07 1.22
CA THR A 27 -1.95 17.27 2.59
C THR A 27 -3.41 16.90 2.69
N THR A 28 -3.77 16.11 3.69
CA THR A 28 -5.17 15.76 3.99
C THR A 28 -5.42 15.73 5.49
N TYR A 29 -6.69 15.84 5.87
CA TYR A 29 -7.14 15.77 7.26
C TYR A 29 -7.68 14.37 7.56
N LEU A 30 -7.27 13.81 8.70
CA LEU A 30 -7.75 12.51 9.18
C LEU A 30 -8.80 12.73 10.28
N ASN A 31 -9.96 12.12 10.11
CA ASN A 31 -11.01 12.05 11.12
C ASN A 31 -10.81 10.81 11.99
N ALA A 32 -11.43 10.80 13.17
CA ALA A 32 -11.46 9.61 14.02
C ALA A 32 -12.02 8.41 13.26
N GLY A 33 -11.28 7.31 13.25
CA GLY A 33 -11.61 6.09 12.53
C GLY A 33 -11.00 5.98 11.12
N ASP A 34 -10.40 7.05 10.58
CA ASP A 34 -9.72 6.99 9.28
C ASP A 34 -8.47 6.12 9.35
N VAL A 35 -8.22 5.39 8.25
CA VAL A 35 -7.09 4.46 8.10
C VAL A 35 -6.25 4.93 6.92
N VAL A 36 -4.95 5.10 7.16
CA VAL A 36 -3.95 5.38 6.13
C VAL A 36 -3.08 4.14 5.96
N VAL A 37 -2.95 3.68 4.73
CA VAL A 37 -2.07 2.58 4.35
C VAL A 37 -1.06 3.10 3.35
N LEU A 38 0.22 3.01 3.70
CA LEU A 38 1.34 3.26 2.80
C LEU A 38 1.97 1.91 2.46
N TYR A 39 2.31 1.69 1.19
CA TYR A 39 2.84 0.42 0.71
C TYR A 39 3.83 0.62 -0.43
N THR A 40 4.71 -0.36 -0.65
CA THR A 40 5.54 -0.49 -1.86
C THR A 40 4.81 -1.31 -2.92
N ASP A 41 5.15 -1.08 -4.18
CA ASP A 41 4.64 -1.80 -5.35
C ASP A 41 4.76 -3.32 -5.25
N GLY A 42 5.78 -3.85 -4.57
CA GLY A 42 5.91 -5.28 -4.25
C GLY A 42 4.67 -5.92 -3.61
N ILE A 43 3.79 -5.16 -2.93
CA ILE A 43 2.48 -5.65 -2.45
C ILE A 43 1.49 -5.80 -3.61
N THR A 44 1.37 -4.79 -4.46
CA THR A 44 0.36 -4.75 -5.53
C THR A 44 0.77 -5.54 -6.77
N GLU A 45 2.06 -5.74 -6.99
CA GLU A 45 2.64 -6.52 -8.08
C GLU A 45 2.88 -7.99 -7.69
N ALA A 46 2.56 -8.37 -6.45
CA ALA A 46 2.60 -9.76 -6.03
C ALA A 46 1.69 -10.63 -6.94
N GLU A 47 2.26 -11.68 -7.53
CA GLU A 47 1.58 -12.53 -8.52
C GLU A 47 1.08 -13.84 -7.92
N ASN A 48 -0.08 -14.29 -8.40
CA ASN A 48 -0.58 -15.64 -8.13
C ASN A 48 -0.13 -16.65 -9.21
N ALA A 49 -0.62 -17.89 -9.11
CA ALA A 49 -0.30 -18.98 -10.05
C ALA A 49 -0.64 -18.68 -11.52
N ASP A 50 -1.62 -17.82 -11.75
CA ASP A 50 -2.09 -17.44 -13.08
C ASP A 50 -1.36 -16.19 -13.61
N GLN A 51 -0.29 -15.74 -12.93
CA GLN A 51 0.47 -14.52 -13.24
C GLN A 51 -0.42 -13.26 -13.18
N LEU A 52 -1.44 -13.29 -12.34
CA LEU A 52 -2.28 -12.12 -12.07
C LEU A 52 -1.76 -11.39 -10.84
N HIS A 53 -1.61 -10.08 -10.97
CA HIS A 53 -1.21 -9.19 -9.88
C HIS A 53 -2.32 -9.07 -8.82
N TYR A 54 -1.94 -9.06 -7.55
CA TYR A 54 -2.83 -8.83 -6.40
C TYR A 54 -3.63 -7.55 -6.55
N GLY A 55 -2.95 -6.47 -6.95
CA GLY A 55 -3.56 -5.23 -7.38
C GLY A 55 -4.09 -4.34 -6.26
N VAL A 56 -4.15 -3.04 -6.56
CA VAL A 56 -4.62 -2.02 -5.61
C VAL A 56 -6.10 -2.18 -5.24
N VAL A 57 -6.92 -2.73 -6.14
CA VAL A 57 -8.37 -2.88 -5.89
C VAL A 57 -8.63 -3.84 -4.74
N ARG A 58 -7.98 -5.01 -4.74
CA ARG A 58 -8.10 -6.01 -3.67
C ARG A 58 -7.57 -5.48 -2.35
N LEU A 59 -6.41 -4.82 -2.37
CA LEU A 59 -5.84 -4.15 -1.19
C LEU A 59 -6.85 -3.19 -0.54
N CYS A 60 -7.54 -2.39 -1.37
CA CYS A 60 -8.56 -1.45 -0.93
C CYS A 60 -9.75 -2.13 -0.25
N GLU A 61 -10.21 -3.26 -0.80
CA GLU A 61 -11.33 -4.03 -0.27
C GLU A 61 -11.00 -4.60 1.11
N VAL A 62 -9.83 -5.24 1.26
CA VAL A 62 -9.37 -5.77 2.55
C VAL A 62 -9.31 -4.68 3.62
N VAL A 63 -8.76 -3.51 3.29
CA VAL A 63 -8.71 -2.37 4.21
C VAL A 63 -10.12 -1.91 4.60
N ALA A 64 -11.04 -1.80 3.63
CA ALA A 64 -12.40 -1.34 3.86
C ALA A 64 -13.20 -2.28 4.76
N GLU A 65 -13.07 -3.59 4.56
CA GLU A 65 -13.74 -4.63 5.36
C GLU A 65 -13.20 -4.66 6.80
N ASN A 66 -11.89 -4.50 6.95
CA ASN A 66 -11.21 -4.57 8.24
C ASN A 66 -11.12 -3.21 8.97
N ARG A 67 -11.69 -2.13 8.41
CA ARG A 67 -11.54 -0.76 8.94
C ARG A 67 -11.91 -0.58 10.40
N HIS A 68 -12.77 -1.45 10.94
CA HIS A 68 -13.25 -1.40 12.31
C HIS A 68 -12.20 -1.89 13.32
N LEU A 69 -11.21 -2.67 12.88
CA LEU A 69 -10.16 -3.27 13.70
C LEU A 69 -9.04 -2.29 14.06
N THR A 70 -8.11 -2.69 14.91
CA THR A 70 -6.89 -1.91 15.21
C THR A 70 -5.96 -1.86 14.00
N ALA A 71 -5.04 -0.89 13.95
CA ALA A 71 -4.05 -0.79 12.87
C ALA A 71 -3.20 -2.07 12.72
N ALA A 72 -2.86 -2.73 13.83
CA ALA A 72 -2.08 -3.96 13.82
C ALA A 72 -2.89 -5.14 13.22
N GLU A 73 -4.17 -5.24 13.56
CA GLU A 73 -5.08 -6.25 13.01
C GLU A 73 -5.35 -5.99 11.52
N ILE A 74 -5.59 -4.75 11.10
CA ILE A 74 -5.72 -4.37 9.68
C ILE A 74 -4.47 -4.80 8.90
N ARG A 75 -3.28 -4.47 9.43
CA ARG A 75 -2.01 -4.88 8.83
C ARG A 75 -1.92 -6.40 8.68
N GLN A 76 -2.32 -7.15 9.71
CA GLN A 76 -2.30 -8.61 9.68
C GLN A 76 -3.30 -9.19 8.67
N SER A 77 -4.51 -8.61 8.57
CA SER A 77 -5.50 -9.01 7.56
C SER A 77 -4.96 -8.82 6.14
N ILE A 78 -4.27 -7.71 5.86
CA ILE A 78 -3.65 -7.47 4.55
C ILE A 78 -2.53 -8.47 4.27
N ILE A 79 -1.65 -8.73 5.25
CA ILE A 79 -0.57 -9.72 5.09
C ILE A 79 -1.15 -11.10 4.77
N ASN A 80 -2.16 -11.52 5.54
CA ASN A 80 -2.78 -12.83 5.33
C ASN A 80 -3.42 -12.93 3.94
N ASP A 81 -4.12 -11.88 3.50
CA ASP A 81 -4.79 -11.88 2.19
C ASP A 81 -3.79 -11.92 1.03
N VAL A 82 -2.68 -11.16 1.11
CA VAL A 82 -1.61 -11.20 0.11
C VAL A 82 -0.95 -12.58 0.07
N MET A 83 -0.60 -13.14 1.24
CA MET A 83 0.03 -14.47 1.31
C MET A 83 -0.90 -15.58 0.82
N GLU A 84 -2.20 -15.50 1.09
CA GLU A 84 -3.20 -16.43 0.57
C GLU A 84 -3.34 -16.29 -0.96
N TYR A 85 -3.29 -15.07 -1.48
CA TYR A 85 -3.41 -14.81 -2.91
C TYR A 85 -2.23 -15.35 -3.72
N ILE A 86 -0.99 -15.15 -3.25
CA ILE A 86 0.21 -15.68 -3.92
C ILE A 86 0.37 -17.20 -3.73
N GLY A 87 -0.12 -17.74 -2.61
CA GLY A 87 0.07 -19.15 -2.25
C GLY A 87 1.55 -19.51 -2.10
N ASP A 88 1.98 -20.61 -2.74
CA ASP A 88 3.37 -21.08 -2.72
C ASP A 88 4.26 -20.40 -3.78
N HIS A 89 3.78 -19.34 -4.46
CA HIS A 89 4.53 -18.67 -5.52
C HIS A 89 5.65 -17.78 -4.97
N GLN A 90 6.66 -17.58 -5.80
CA GLN A 90 7.84 -16.81 -5.41
C GLN A 90 7.47 -15.33 -5.28
N VAL A 91 7.80 -14.75 -4.13
CA VAL A 91 7.81 -13.31 -3.95
C VAL A 91 8.98 -12.74 -4.75
N HIS A 92 8.68 -11.91 -5.74
CA HIS A 92 9.68 -11.35 -6.66
C HIS A 92 10.32 -10.04 -6.16
N ASP A 93 9.65 -9.33 -5.24
CA ASP A 93 10.09 -8.02 -4.74
C ASP A 93 9.80 -7.83 -3.24
N ASP A 94 10.47 -6.88 -2.61
CA ASP A 94 10.33 -6.60 -1.19
C ASP A 94 8.97 -5.95 -0.86
N MET A 95 8.20 -6.63 -0.01
CA MET A 95 6.88 -6.17 0.44
C MET A 95 7.00 -5.33 1.71
N THR A 96 6.74 -4.02 1.62
CA THR A 96 6.72 -3.12 2.78
C THR A 96 5.38 -2.41 2.91
N MET A 97 4.87 -2.31 4.14
CA MET A 97 3.61 -1.65 4.44
C MET A 97 3.61 -0.98 5.83
N LEU A 98 2.95 0.17 5.91
CA LEU A 98 2.66 0.90 7.14
C LEU A 98 1.17 1.20 7.23
N VAL A 99 0.58 0.88 8.39
CA VAL A 99 -0.83 1.14 8.68
C VAL A 99 -0.94 2.10 9.86
N CYS A 100 -1.56 3.25 9.62
CA CYS A 100 -1.92 4.23 10.64
C CYS A 100 -3.44 4.30 10.78
N LYS A 101 -3.94 4.35 12.01
CA LYS A 101 -5.36 4.56 12.28
C LYS A 101 -5.54 5.73 13.24
N GLN A 102 -6.31 6.72 12.81
CA GLN A 102 -6.65 7.85 13.65
C GLN A 102 -7.68 7.38 14.69
N ARG A 103 -7.37 7.62 15.96
CA ARG A 103 -8.27 7.34 17.09
C ARG A 103 -9.10 8.57 17.42
#